data_AF-A0A7J6CFQ2-F1
#
_entry.id   AF-A0A7J6CFQ2-F1
#
_cell.length_a   1.000
_cell.length_b   1.000
_cell.length_c   1.000
_cell.angle_alpha   90.00
_cell.angle_beta   90.00
_cell.angle_gamma   90.00
#
_symmetry.space_group_name_H-M   'P 1'
#
loop_
_entity.id
_entity.type
_entity.pdbx_description
1 polymer ?
#
loop_
_entity_poly.entity_id
_entity_poly.type
_entity_poly.pdbx_seq_one_letter_code
_entity_poly.pdbx_strand_id
1 'polypeptide(L)'
;MSNSKRKLQSSNESRKKKNRKTSELTMNKPLTIVVSSCALFRQETGEIYPTGVAFPLVKALKMVNQRLTELKQPIEEQFKIVLIPTSSQDMDRLKSSIASYNLNVDIACEKKPLIEHLDEIKPVLYLSTNTECERRHQSRIWSSNYVPERLP
;
A
#
# COMPACT_ATOMS: atom_id res chain seq x y z
N MET A 1 77.89 -29.39 -2.59
CA MET A 1 78.29 -27.99 -2.88
C MET A 1 77.02 -27.17 -3.09
N SER A 2 76.91 -26.08 -2.33
CA SER A 2 76.18 -24.82 -2.55
C SER A 2 74.83 -24.84 -3.29
N ASN A 3 73.70 -24.61 -2.60
CA ASN A 3 73.12 -23.32 -2.20
C ASN A 3 72.40 -22.50 -3.30
N SER A 4 71.09 -22.40 -3.11
CA SER A 4 70.36 -21.12 -2.93
C SER A 4 70.07 -20.24 -4.16
N LYS A 5 68.78 -20.07 -4.51
CA LYS A 5 68.01 -18.81 -4.31
C LYS A 5 66.64 -18.83 -5.05
N ARG A 6 65.57 -18.60 -4.27
CA ARG A 6 64.42 -17.65 -4.43
C ARG A 6 63.66 -17.63 -5.78
N LYS A 7 62.33 -17.49 -5.86
CA LYS A 7 61.44 -16.55 -5.16
C LYS A 7 59.96 -16.86 -5.49
N LEU A 8 59.07 -16.56 -4.55
CA LEU A 8 57.60 -16.61 -4.64
C LEU A 8 56.99 -15.64 -5.66
N GLN A 9 55.79 -15.97 -6.17
CA GLN A 9 54.56 -15.14 -6.27
C GLN A 9 53.44 -16.00 -6.89
N SER A 10 52.44 -16.49 -6.15
CA SER A 10 51.19 -15.81 -5.73
C SER A 10 50.45 -15.14 -6.88
N SER A 11 49.37 -15.76 -7.38
CA SER A 11 48.16 -15.04 -7.78
C SER A 11 46.92 -15.92 -7.62
N ASN A 12 46.16 -15.58 -6.58
CA ASN A 12 44.79 -15.98 -6.34
C ASN A 12 43.91 -15.47 -7.49
N GLU A 13 43.25 -16.35 -8.23
CA GLU A 13 42.13 -15.93 -9.07
C GLU A 13 40.81 -16.40 -8.46
N SER A 14 40.10 -15.39 -7.99
CA SER A 14 38.95 -15.47 -7.12
C SER A 14 37.69 -15.88 -7.88
N ARG A 15 37.00 -16.87 -7.30
CA ARG A 15 35.56 -16.88 -7.07
C ARG A 15 34.73 -15.89 -7.91
N LYS A 16 34.05 -16.42 -8.93
CA LYS A 16 32.75 -15.88 -9.38
C LYS A 16 31.68 -16.96 -9.23
N LYS A 17 31.45 -17.39 -7.98
CA LYS A 17 30.14 -17.90 -7.60
C LYS A 17 29.17 -16.73 -7.74
N LYS A 18 28.48 -16.69 -8.88
CA LYS A 18 27.38 -15.79 -9.18
C LYS A 18 26.28 -16.11 -8.16
N ASN A 19 26.39 -15.49 -6.99
CA ASN A 19 25.31 -15.42 -6.02
C ASN A 19 24.14 -14.79 -6.77
N ARG A 20 23.17 -15.63 -7.15
CA ARG A 20 21.79 -15.19 -7.24
C ARG A 20 21.47 -14.65 -5.85
N LYS A 21 21.65 -13.34 -5.70
CA LYS A 21 21.05 -12.58 -4.61
C LYS A 21 19.56 -12.65 -4.89
N THR A 22 18.95 -13.77 -4.49
CA THR A 22 17.52 -13.82 -4.20
C THR A 22 17.33 -12.66 -3.26
N SER A 23 16.72 -11.59 -3.74
CA SER A 23 16.30 -10.49 -2.91
C SER A 23 15.41 -11.12 -1.85
N GLU A 24 15.97 -11.31 -0.67
CA GLU A 24 15.27 -11.49 0.58
C GLU A 24 14.31 -10.30 0.65
N LEU A 25 13.10 -10.52 0.10
CA LEU A 25 12.05 -9.53 0.07
C LEU A 25 11.70 -9.39 1.53
N THR A 26 12.04 -8.24 2.10
CA THR A 26 11.85 -7.86 3.49
C THR A 26 10.43 -8.22 3.94
N MET A 27 10.27 -9.43 4.48
CA MET A 27 9.04 -9.88 5.13
C MET A 27 9.01 -9.15 6.46
N ASN A 28 8.40 -7.97 6.47
CA ASN A 28 8.25 -7.13 7.66
C ASN A 28 7.38 -5.87 7.42
N LYS A 29 6.55 -5.84 6.37
CA LYS A 29 5.76 -4.65 6.00
C LYS A 29 4.27 -4.94 6.10
N PRO A 30 3.48 -4.09 6.79
CA PRO A 30 2.04 -4.27 6.88
C PRO A 30 1.38 -4.20 5.50
N LEU A 31 0.27 -4.94 5.34
CA LEU A 31 -0.55 -4.87 4.15
C LEU A 31 -1.33 -3.55 4.16
N THR A 32 -0.93 -2.63 3.28
CA THR A 32 -1.56 -1.30 3.22
C THR A 32 -2.84 -1.36 2.39
N ILE A 33 -3.97 -1.01 3.00
CA ILE A 33 -5.27 -0.87 2.37
C ILE A 33 -5.62 0.61 2.36
N VAL A 34 -5.89 1.15 1.18
CA VAL A 34 -6.30 2.54 1.02
C VAL A 34 -7.80 2.60 0.80
N VAL A 35 -8.47 3.52 1.49
CA VAL A 35 -9.91 3.74 1.40
C VAL A 35 -10.16 5.20 1.13
N SER A 36 -11.01 5.54 0.16
CA SER A 36 -11.46 6.92 0.00
C SER A 36 -12.50 7.26 1.06
N SER A 37 -12.52 8.51 1.49
CA SER A 37 -13.41 8.95 2.56
C SER A 37 -14.89 8.91 2.18
N CYS A 38 -15.24 8.95 0.89
CA CYS A 38 -16.60 8.72 0.39
C CYS A 38 -17.02 7.23 0.36
N ALA A 39 -16.07 6.29 0.36
CA ALA A 39 -16.37 4.86 0.52
C ALA A 39 -16.54 4.50 2.00
N LEU A 40 -15.74 5.12 2.87
CA LEU A 40 -15.79 4.89 4.31
C LEU A 40 -16.97 5.59 4.99
N PHE A 41 -17.34 6.76 4.51
CA PHE A 41 -18.37 7.61 5.10
C PHE A 41 -19.30 8.21 4.04
N ARG A 42 -20.59 8.29 4.35
CA ARG A 42 -21.60 8.92 3.48
C ARG A 42 -21.54 10.43 3.64
N GLN A 43 -21.67 11.15 2.53
CA GLN A 43 -21.69 12.62 2.50
C GLN A 43 -23.09 13.15 2.80
N GLU A 44 -23.60 12.81 3.97
CA GLU A 44 -24.89 13.28 4.50
C GLU A 44 -24.66 14.39 5.54
N THR A 45 -25.66 15.21 5.84
CA THR A 45 -25.57 16.29 6.84
C THR A 45 -25.60 15.74 8.28
N GLY A 46 -25.02 16.47 9.23
CA GLY A 46 -24.91 16.07 10.64
C GLY A 46 -23.56 16.41 11.27
N GLU A 47 -23.36 16.06 12.55
CA GLU A 47 -22.08 16.28 13.24
C GLU A 47 -21.05 15.18 12.93
N ILE A 48 -21.52 13.95 12.75
CA ILE A 48 -20.72 12.78 12.37
C ILE A 48 -21.20 12.31 11.00
N TYR A 49 -20.29 11.84 10.16
CA TYR A 49 -20.67 11.23 8.90
C TYR A 49 -21.23 9.82 9.13
N PRO A 50 -22.40 9.48 8.54
CA PRO A 50 -22.90 8.11 8.57
C PRO A 50 -21.95 7.13 7.89
N THR A 51 -22.01 5.85 8.27
CA THR A 51 -21.12 4.81 7.76
C THR A 51 -21.36 4.51 6.28
N GLY A 52 -20.28 4.50 5.49
CA GLY A 52 -20.28 4.12 4.07
C GLY A 52 -20.15 2.62 3.83
N VAL A 53 -20.11 2.23 2.55
CA VAL A 53 -20.08 0.81 2.13
C VAL A 53 -18.79 0.08 2.52
N ALA A 54 -17.65 0.79 2.65
CA ALA A 54 -16.38 0.20 3.06
C ALA A 54 -16.25 0.07 4.58
N PHE A 55 -17.16 0.67 5.36
CA PHE A 55 -17.07 0.71 6.81
C PHE A 55 -17.05 -0.68 7.48
N PRO A 56 -17.90 -1.65 7.11
CA PRO A 56 -17.86 -2.98 7.72
C PRO A 56 -16.50 -3.67 7.55
N LEU A 57 -15.87 -3.51 6.38
CA LEU A 57 -14.55 -4.07 6.11
C LEU A 57 -13.47 -3.40 6.97
N VAL A 58 -13.43 -2.07 7.04
CA VAL A 58 -12.48 -1.34 7.90
C VAL A 58 -12.64 -1.76 9.37
N LYS A 59 -13.88 -1.92 9.85
CA LYS A 59 -14.15 -2.40 11.20
C LYS A 59 -13.66 -3.84 11.41
N ALA A 60 -13.89 -4.73 10.45
CA ALA A 60 -13.41 -6.11 10.51
C ALA A 60 -11.88 -6.19 10.56
N LEU A 61 -11.18 -5.43 9.71
CA LEU A 61 -9.71 -5.36 9.69
C LEU A 61 -9.14 -4.85 11.02
N LYS A 62 -9.78 -3.83 11.61
CA LYS A 62 -9.44 -3.37 12.97
C LYS A 62 -9.58 -4.50 14.00
N MET A 63 -10.69 -5.23 13.97
CA MET A 63 -10.92 -6.35 14.89
C MET A 63 -9.88 -7.48 14.71
N VAL A 64 -9.51 -7.78 13.46
CA VAL A 64 -8.45 -8.74 13.16
C VAL A 64 -7.10 -8.27 13.72
N ASN A 65 -6.71 -7.01 13.47
CA ASN A 65 -5.48 -6.44 14.05
C ASN A 65 -5.47 -6.53 15.59
N GLN A 66 -6.61 -6.26 16.22
CA GLN A 66 -6.74 -6.35 17.67
C GLN A 66 -6.54 -7.80 18.16
N ARG A 67 -7.18 -8.78 17.51
CA ARG A 67 -7.02 -10.20 17.87
C ARG A 67 -5.61 -10.71 17.65
N LEU A 68 -4.97 -10.32 16.55
CA LEU A 68 -3.56 -10.65 16.30
C LEU A 68 -2.64 -10.11 17.41
N THR A 69 -2.92 -8.90 17.89
CA THR A 69 -2.18 -8.27 19.01
C THR A 69 -2.41 -9.04 20.32
N GLU A 70 -3.64 -9.43 20.63
CA GLU A 70 -3.98 -10.16 21.86
C GLU A 70 -3.33 -11.55 21.92
N LEU A 71 -3.23 -12.25 20.79
CA LEU A 71 -2.66 -13.59 20.72
C LEU A 71 -1.12 -13.61 20.88
N LYS A 72 -0.47 -12.45 21.04
CA LYS A 72 0.99 -12.28 21.11
C LYS A 72 1.73 -13.05 20.01
N GLN A 73 1.07 -13.27 18.88
CA GLN A 73 1.72 -13.88 17.75
C GLN A 73 2.70 -12.84 17.20
N PRO A 74 3.94 -13.23 16.86
CA PRO A 74 4.89 -12.35 16.18
C PRO A 74 4.46 -12.16 14.71
N ILE A 75 3.17 -11.95 14.46
CA ILE A 75 2.66 -11.71 13.11
C ILE A 75 2.91 -10.24 12.79
N GLU A 76 3.93 -10.07 11.96
CA GLU A 76 4.42 -8.82 11.37
C GLU A 76 3.46 -8.26 10.30
N GLU A 77 2.37 -8.96 9.98
CA GLU A 77 1.39 -8.58 8.97
C GLU A 77 0.11 -8.02 9.60
N GLN A 78 0.20 -6.78 10.11
CA GLN A 78 -0.98 -5.99 10.44
C GLN A 78 -1.54 -5.31 9.19
N PHE A 79 -2.85 -5.10 9.14
CA PHE A 79 -3.46 -4.27 8.11
C PHE A 79 -3.23 -2.80 8.45
N LYS A 80 -2.51 -2.09 7.59
CA LYS A 80 -2.41 -0.63 7.68
C LYS A 80 -3.52 -0.01 6.85
N ILE A 81 -4.40 0.77 7.48
CA ILE A 81 -5.51 1.42 6.77
C ILE A 81 -5.15 2.89 6.56
N VAL A 82 -5.15 3.33 5.31
CA VAL A 82 -4.91 4.73 4.93
C VAL A 82 -6.19 5.29 4.32
N LEU A 83 -6.66 6.41 4.86
CA LEU A 83 -7.82 7.14 4.39
C LEU A 83 -7.38 8.31 3.51
N ILE A 84 -7.92 8.38 2.28
CA ILE A 84 -7.74 9.52 1.38
C ILE A 84 -9.01 10.39 1.43
N PRO A 85 -8.93 11.63 1.92
CA PRO A 85 -10.05 12.56 1.88
C PRO A 85 -10.47 12.89 0.44
N THR A 86 -11.77 12.90 0.19
CA THR A 86 -12.36 13.48 -1.02
C THR A 86 -12.61 14.97 -0.84
N SER A 87 -12.45 15.75 -1.92
CA SER A 87 -12.53 17.23 -1.92
C SER A 87 -13.82 17.82 -1.35
N SER A 88 -14.91 17.06 -1.29
CA SER A 88 -16.21 17.52 -0.79
C SER A 88 -16.43 17.31 0.71
N GLN A 89 -15.50 16.66 1.43
CA GLN A 89 -15.66 16.40 2.86
C GLN A 89 -14.89 17.40 3.72
N ASP A 90 -15.52 17.82 4.81
CA ASP A 90 -14.94 18.64 5.86
C ASP A 90 -13.95 17.79 6.68
N MET A 91 -12.72 18.26 6.81
CA MET A 91 -11.64 17.53 7.48
C MET A 91 -11.84 17.40 8.99
N ASP A 92 -12.42 18.38 9.66
CA ASP A 92 -12.65 18.35 11.10
C ASP A 92 -13.81 17.42 11.42
N ARG A 93 -14.85 17.44 10.57
CA ARG A 93 -15.96 16.48 10.63
C ARG A 93 -15.49 15.05 10.33
N LEU A 94 -14.57 14.88 9.38
CA LEU A 94 -13.98 13.59 9.05
C LEU A 94 -13.19 13.02 10.24
N LYS A 95 -12.33 13.82 10.86
CA LYS A 95 -11.60 13.44 12.07
C LYS A 95 -12.53 13.11 13.23
N SER A 96 -13.57 13.91 13.43
CA SER A 96 -14.60 13.67 14.45
C SER A 96 -15.32 12.34 14.24
N SER A 97 -15.62 12.01 12.99
CA SER A 97 -16.26 10.74 12.62
C SER A 97 -15.32 9.54 12.89
N ILE A 98 -14.05 9.63 12.47
CA ILE A 98 -13.04 8.61 12.74
C ILE A 98 -12.90 8.34 14.24
N ALA A 99 -12.83 9.41 15.04
CA ALA A 99 -12.74 9.32 16.49
C ALA A 99 -14.01 8.70 17.12
N SER A 100 -15.20 9.15 16.69
CA SER A 100 -16.48 8.63 17.19
C SER A 100 -16.64 7.13 16.95
N TYR A 101 -16.22 6.65 15.78
CA TYR A 101 -16.24 5.22 15.45
C TYR A 101 -15.01 4.45 15.95
N ASN A 102 -14.08 5.13 16.64
CA ASN A 102 -12.84 4.57 17.15
C ASN A 102 -12.05 3.82 16.05
N LEU A 103 -11.92 4.41 14.86
CA LEU A 103 -11.19 3.76 13.76
C LEU A 103 -9.69 4.07 13.87
N ASN A 104 -8.84 3.05 13.67
CA ASN A 104 -7.39 3.22 13.58
C ASN A 104 -6.99 3.34 12.10
N VAL A 105 -6.99 4.57 11.57
CA VAL A 105 -6.68 4.87 10.16
C VAL A 105 -5.72 6.06 10.07
N ASP A 106 -4.77 5.99 9.13
CA ASP A 106 -3.88 7.11 8.80
C ASP A 106 -4.55 7.99 7.74
N ILE A 107 -4.57 9.31 7.91
CA ILE A 107 -5.16 10.22 6.92
C ILE A 107 -4.05 10.74 5.99
N ALA A 108 -4.16 10.48 4.68
CA ALA A 108 -3.28 11.04 3.67
C ALA A 108 -3.82 12.41 3.19
N CYS A 109 -3.33 13.48 3.79
CA CYS A 109 -3.79 14.87 3.52
C CYS A 109 -3.06 15.57 2.36
N GLU A 110 -2.07 14.97 1.70
CA GLU A 110 -1.24 15.76 0.77
C GLU A 110 -1.96 16.10 -0.53
N LYS A 111 -1.63 17.27 -1.09
CA LYS A 111 -2.19 17.82 -2.35
C LYS A 111 -1.72 17.10 -3.61
N LYS A 112 -1.16 15.89 -3.49
CA LYS A 112 -0.71 15.12 -4.65
C LYS A 112 -1.92 14.56 -5.41
N PRO A 113 -1.85 14.43 -6.73
CA PRO A 113 -2.78 13.63 -7.50
C PRO A 113 -2.93 12.23 -6.89
N LEU A 114 -4.14 11.68 -6.88
CA LEU A 114 -4.43 10.37 -6.30
C LEU A 114 -3.48 9.28 -6.80
N ILE A 115 -3.13 9.28 -8.10
CA ILE A 115 -2.24 8.27 -8.69
C ILE A 115 -0.84 8.32 -8.05
N GLU A 116 -0.30 9.53 -7.84
CA GLU A 116 1.01 9.70 -7.22
C GLU A 116 0.98 9.22 -5.76
N HIS A 117 -0.12 9.51 -5.05
CA HIS A 117 -0.36 8.98 -3.71
C HIS A 117 -0.40 7.45 -3.68
N LEU A 118 -1.13 6.82 -4.61
CA LEU A 118 -1.24 5.37 -4.66
C LEU A 118 0.09 4.71 -5.06
N ASP A 119 0.86 5.32 -5.97
CA ASP A 119 2.19 4.81 -6.37
C ASP A 119 3.22 4.89 -5.23
N GLU A 120 3.12 5.93 -4.38
CA GLU A 120 3.96 6.07 -3.19
C GLU A 120 3.56 5.07 -2.09
N ILE A 121 2.25 4.98 -1.80
CA ILE A 121 1.72 4.11 -0.74
C ILE A 121 1.87 2.63 -1.11
N LYS A 122 1.76 2.29 -2.39
CA LYS A 122 1.74 0.92 -2.95
C LYS A 122 0.74 0.03 -2.20
N PRO A 123 -0.56 0.41 -2.19
CA PRO A 123 -1.56 -0.37 -1.49
C PRO A 123 -1.80 -1.72 -2.19
N VAL A 124 -2.15 -2.73 -1.40
CA VAL A 124 -2.61 -4.02 -1.92
C VAL A 124 -4.07 -3.97 -2.37
N LEU A 125 -4.82 -2.99 -1.85
CA LEU A 125 -6.22 -2.76 -2.14
C LEU A 125 -6.57 -1.28 -2.04
N TYR A 126 -7.27 -0.74 -3.03
CA TYR A 126 -7.86 0.59 -3.00
C TYR A 126 -9.38 0.50 -3.12
N LEU A 127 -10.11 1.08 -2.16
CA LEU A 127 -11.57 1.10 -2.12
C LEU A 127 -12.09 2.50 -2.33
N SER A 128 -12.97 2.67 -3.32
CA SER A 128 -13.60 3.96 -3.61
C SER A 128 -15.01 3.79 -4.15
N THR A 129 -15.87 4.75 -3.83
CA THR A 129 -17.18 4.95 -4.47
C THR A 129 -17.18 6.15 -5.40
N ASN A 130 -16.04 6.83 -5.55
CA ASN A 130 -15.91 7.95 -6.48
C ASN A 130 -15.80 7.43 -7.92
N THR A 131 -16.87 7.62 -8.69
CA THR A 131 -16.95 7.25 -10.12
C THR A 131 -16.00 8.06 -11.01
N GLU A 132 -15.43 9.16 -10.51
CA GLU A 132 -14.46 9.96 -11.24
C GLU A 132 -13.08 9.27 -11.35
N CYS A 133 -12.75 8.37 -10.41
CA CYS A 133 -11.56 7.50 -10.50
C CYS A 133 -11.66 6.51 -11.66
N GLU A 134 -12.88 6.05 -11.98
CA GLU A 134 -13.13 5.00 -12.98
C GLU A 134 -12.87 5.50 -14.40
N ARG A 135 -13.20 6.77 -14.70
CA ARG A 135 -13.03 7.36 -16.05
C ARG A 135 -11.58 7.60 -16.46
N ARG A 136 -10.66 7.84 -15.52
CA ARG A 136 -9.23 8.07 -15.84
C ARG A 136 -8.39 6.79 -15.83
N HIS A 137 -8.82 5.73 -15.12
CA HIS A 137 -8.08 4.46 -15.05
C HIS A 137 -8.42 3.50 -16.19
N GLN A 138 -9.68 3.45 -16.66
CA GLN A 138 -10.03 2.58 -17.79
C GLN A 138 -9.30 2.97 -19.08
N SER A 139 -9.03 4.27 -19.31
CA SER A 139 -8.28 4.70 -20.50
C SER A 139 -6.79 4.30 -20.48
N ARG A 140 -6.12 4.18 -19.33
CA ARG A 140 -4.69 3.80 -19.29
C ARG A 140 -4.48 2.28 -19.30
N ILE A 141 -5.39 1.52 -18.71
CA ILE A 141 -5.27 0.05 -18.66
C ILE A 141 -5.73 -0.59 -19.98
N TRP A 142 -6.76 -0.06 -20.66
CA TRP A 142 -7.18 -0.59 -21.96
C TRP A 142 -6.33 -0.12 -23.16
N SER A 143 -5.62 1.01 -23.05
CA SER A 143 -4.72 1.45 -24.13
C SER A 143 -3.42 0.65 -24.23
N SER A 144 -3.05 -0.12 -23.19
CA SER A 144 -1.81 -0.92 -23.21
C SER A 144 -1.96 -2.30 -23.86
N ASN A 145 -3.20 -2.76 -24.12
CA ASN A 145 -3.48 -4.09 -24.67
C ASN A 145 -4.24 -4.03 -26.00
N TYR A 146 -4.44 -2.86 -26.59
CA TYR A 146 -5.07 -2.74 -27.90
C TYR A 146 -4.01 -2.83 -29.01
N VAL A 147 -3.79 -4.03 -29.52
CA VAL A 147 -3.22 -4.20 -30.86
C VAL A 147 -4.40 -4.15 -31.83
N PRO A 148 -4.53 -3.12 -32.69
CA PRO A 148 -5.58 -3.14 -33.68
C PRO A 148 -5.29 -4.28 -34.66
N GLU A 149 -6.12 -5.32 -34.59
CA GLU A 149 -6.19 -6.35 -35.62
C GLU A 149 -6.50 -5.65 -36.94
N ARG A 150 -5.50 -5.59 -37.83
CA ARG A 150 -5.73 -5.21 -39.22
C ARG A 150 -6.57 -6.31 -39.84
N LEU A 151 -7.84 -6.02 -40.10
CA LEU A 151 -8.65 -6.86 -40.97
C LEU A 151 -8.19 -6.68 -42.42
N PRO A 152 -8.20 -7.76 -43.23
CA PRO A 152 -7.74 -7.78 -44.62
C PRO A 152 -8.62 -6.95 -45.57
#